data_AF-A0A8J4UGJ6-F1
#
_entry.id   AF-A0A8J4UGJ6-F1
#
_cell.length_a   1.000
_cell.length_b   1.000
_cell.length_c   1.000
_cell.angle_alpha   90.00
_cell.angle_beta   90.00
_cell.angle_gamma   90.00
#
_symmetry.space_group_name_H-M   'P 1'
#
loop_
_entity.id
_entity.type
_entity.pdbx_description
1 polymer ?
#
loop_
_entity_poly.entity_id
_entity_poly.type
_entity_poly.pdbx_seq_one_letter_code
_entity_poly.pdbx_strand_id
1 'polypeptide(L)'
;MQKAMRLNDGHITYLGLLAKKDGTRRGCLSKKSSDNTKWHTKWFALLQNMLFYFENESSSRPSGLYLLEGCVCDRSPSPKPSLSAKECLEKQ
;
A
#
# COMPACT_ATOMS: atom_id res chain seq x y z
N MET A 1 10.64 16.40 -17.31
CA MET A 1 9.30 15.78 -17.36
C MET A 1 9.47 14.27 -17.26
N GLN A 2 9.06 13.64 -16.14
CA GLN A 2 8.98 12.18 -16.10
C GLN A 2 7.85 11.75 -17.04
N LYS A 3 8.17 10.96 -18.07
CA LYS A 3 7.14 10.35 -18.93
C LYS A 3 6.36 9.36 -18.07
N ALA A 4 5.08 9.62 -17.87
CA ALA A 4 4.20 8.67 -17.19
C ALA A 4 4.19 7.37 -17.98
N MET A 5 4.59 6.28 -17.33
CA MET A 5 4.59 4.97 -17.95
C MET A 5 3.15 4.53 -18.18
N ARG A 6 2.80 4.18 -19.42
CA ARG A 6 1.46 3.70 -19.77
C ARG A 6 1.41 2.20 -19.51
N LEU A 7 0.52 1.78 -18.63
CA LEU A 7 0.26 0.38 -18.32
C LEU A 7 -1.15 0.01 -18.78
N ASN A 8 -1.33 -1.25 -19.18
CA ASN A 8 -2.64 -1.77 -19.56
C ASN A 8 -3.48 -2.04 -18.31
N ASP A 9 -4.67 -1.45 -18.23
CA ASP A 9 -5.58 -1.57 -17.09
C ASP A 9 -5.98 -3.01 -16.75
N GLY A 10 -6.17 -3.86 -17.77
CA GLY A 10 -6.48 -5.27 -17.60
C GLY A 10 -5.32 -6.03 -16.97
N HIS A 11 -4.10 -5.78 -17.44
CA HIS A 11 -2.90 -6.38 -16.85
C HIS A 11 -2.67 -5.92 -15.41
N ILE A 12 -2.85 -4.63 -15.11
CA ILE A 12 -2.73 -4.10 -13.75
C ILE A 12 -3.74 -4.79 -12.82
N THR A 13 -4.97 -4.95 -13.28
CA THR A 13 -6.02 -5.62 -12.49
C THR A 13 -5.68 -7.08 -12.24
N TYR A 14 -5.26 -7.81 -13.27
CA TYR A 14 -4.86 -9.21 -13.16
C TYR A 14 -3.67 -9.42 -12.21
N LEU A 15 -2.59 -8.65 -12.38
CA LEU A 15 -1.41 -8.72 -11.52
C LEU A 15 -1.73 -8.29 -10.09
N GLY A 16 -2.61 -7.31 -9.89
CA GLY A 16 -3.12 -6.94 -8.57
C GLY A 16 -3.85 -8.09 -7.88
N LEU A 17 -4.69 -8.85 -8.60
CA LEU A 17 -5.36 -10.04 -8.05
C LEU A 17 -4.35 -11.15 -7.71
N LEU A 18 -3.34 -11.37 -8.55
CA LEU A 18 -2.25 -12.30 -8.23
C LEU A 18 -1.50 -11.84 -6.98
N ALA A 19 -1.23 -10.55 -6.82
CA ALA A 19 -0.60 -10.02 -5.61
C ALA A 19 -1.42 -10.30 -4.36
N LYS A 20 -2.76 -10.22 -4.45
CA LYS A 20 -3.63 -10.58 -3.32
C LYS A 20 -3.54 -12.05 -2.96
N LYS A 21 -3.46 -12.95 -3.94
CA LYS A 21 -3.47 -14.39 -3.75
C LYS A 21 -2.10 -14.93 -3.34
N ASP A 22 -1.08 -14.61 -4.15
CA ASP A 22 0.25 -15.23 -4.16
C ASP A 22 1.35 -14.23 -3.75
N GLY A 23 0.98 -13.02 -3.33
CA GLY A 23 1.93 -11.99 -2.91
C GLY A 23 2.74 -12.38 -1.68
N THR A 24 4.01 -12.02 -1.70
CA THR A 24 4.97 -12.36 -0.62
C THR A 24 4.66 -11.65 0.69
N ARG A 25 4.06 -10.46 0.62
CA ARG A 25 3.65 -9.64 1.76
C ARG A 25 2.36 -8.92 1.43
N ARG A 26 1.43 -8.90 2.38
CA ARG A 26 0.13 -8.23 2.25
C ARG A 26 -0.39 -7.76 3.59
N GLY A 27 -1.16 -6.68 3.61
CA GLY A 27 -1.79 -6.17 4.81
C GLY A 27 -2.05 -4.67 4.80
N CYS A 28 -2.62 -4.17 5.90
CA CYS A 28 -2.96 -2.76 6.06
C CYS A 28 -1.73 -1.92 6.39
N LEU A 29 -1.53 -0.82 5.65
CA LEU A 29 -0.54 0.21 5.96
C LEU A 29 -1.19 1.59 5.93
N SER A 30 -0.65 2.53 6.70
CA SER A 30 -1.02 3.94 6.61
C SER A 30 -0.27 4.59 5.45
N LYS A 31 -1.02 5.11 4.48
CA LYS A 31 -0.52 5.82 3.31
C LYS A 31 -0.81 7.31 3.45
N LYS A 32 0.23 8.14 3.32
CA LYS A 32 0.06 9.59 3.24
C LYS A 32 -0.55 9.98 1.88
N SER A 33 -1.47 10.93 1.88
CA SER A 33 -2.03 11.52 0.66
C SER A 33 -0.94 12.25 -0.13
N SER A 34 -1.13 12.39 -1.44
CA SER A 34 -0.13 13.02 -2.34
C SER A 34 0.10 14.49 -2.03
N ASP A 35 -0.92 15.18 -1.51
CA ASP A 35 -0.88 16.55 -1.00
C ASP A 35 -0.26 16.66 0.41
N ASN A 36 0.22 15.55 0.99
CA ASN A 36 0.86 15.49 2.31
C ASN A 36 0.00 15.92 3.51
N THR A 37 -1.33 16.02 3.36
CA THR A 37 -2.21 16.53 4.41
C THR A 37 -2.74 15.47 5.36
N LYS A 38 -2.98 14.24 4.88
CA LYS A 38 -3.70 13.20 5.64
C LYS A 38 -3.08 11.82 5.47
N TRP A 39 -3.25 10.99 6.49
CA TRP A 39 -2.91 9.56 6.45
C TRP A 39 -4.18 8.74 6.33
N HIS A 40 -4.18 7.75 5.44
CA HIS A 40 -5.30 6.84 5.23
C HIS A 40 -4.81 5.41 5.32
N THR A 41 -5.55 4.56 6.03
CA THR A 41 -5.32 3.12 5.99
C THR A 41 -5.74 2.57 4.64
N LYS A 42 -4.83 1.85 3.98
CA LYS A 42 -5.06 1.15 2.72
C LYS A 42 -4.52 -0.28 2.84
N TRP A 43 -5.06 -1.18 2.03
CA TRP A 43 -4.59 -2.56 2.01
C TRP A 43 -3.59 -2.72 0.88
N PHE A 44 -2.41 -3.26 1.18
CA PHE A 44 -1.29 -3.40 0.25
C PHE A 44 -0.99 -4.86 -0.03
N ALA A 45 -0.53 -5.15 -1.24
CA ALA A 45 0.05 -6.44 -1.60
C ALA A 45 1.28 -6.28 -2.50
N LEU A 46 2.32 -7.03 -2.17
CA LEU A 46 3.60 -7.04 -2.88
C LEU A 46 3.73 -8.31 -3.72
N LEU A 47 3.83 -8.14 -5.03
CA LEU A 47 4.15 -9.19 -5.99
C LEU A 47 5.46 -8.84 -6.69
N GLN A 48 6.52 -9.62 -6.44
CA GLN A 48 7.87 -9.32 -6.93
C GLN A 48 8.32 -7.88 -6.56
N ASN A 49 8.58 -7.02 -7.54
CA ASN A 49 8.93 -5.60 -7.38
C ASN A 49 7.72 -4.66 -7.58
N MET A 50 6.49 -5.18 -7.58
CA MET A 50 5.25 -4.43 -7.80
C MET A 50 4.44 -4.37 -6.52
N LEU A 51 4.31 -3.17 -5.94
CA LEU A 51 3.52 -2.93 -4.75
C LEU A 51 2.17 -2.30 -5.12
N PHE A 52 1.11 -3.09 -5.03
CA PHE A 52 -0.25 -2.66 -5.26
C PHE A 52 -0.87 -2.16 -3.96
N TYR A 53 -1.80 -1.19 -4.08
CA TYR A 53 -2.68 -0.84 -2.97
C TYR A 53 -4.14 -0.77 -3.40
N PHE A 54 -5.01 -1.03 -2.44
CA PHE A 54 -6.45 -1.17 -2.58
C PHE A 54 -7.14 -0.37 -1.48
N GLU A 55 -8.40 -0.02 -1.69
CA GLU A 55 -9.16 0.71 -0.66
C GLU A 55 -9.39 -0.14 0.59
N ASN A 56 -9.60 -1.44 0.40
CA ASN A 56 -9.73 -2.43 1.45
C ASN A 56 -9.37 -3.81 0.91
N GLU A 57 -9.37 -4.82 1.79
CA GLU A 57 -9.03 -6.20 1.42
C GLU A 57 -10.02 -6.83 0.45
N SER A 58 -11.30 -6.45 0.46
CA SER A 58 -12.31 -7.02 -0.45
C SER A 58 -12.31 -6.40 -1.85
N SER A 59 -11.62 -5.26 -2.03
CA SER A 59 -11.52 -4.58 -3.32
C SER A 59 -10.91 -5.47 -4.40
N SER A 60 -11.58 -5.57 -5.55
CA SER A 60 -11.12 -6.38 -6.69
C SER A 60 -10.17 -5.63 -7.62
N ARG A 61 -10.23 -4.29 -7.64
CA ARG A 61 -9.37 -3.43 -8.47
C ARG A 61 -8.34 -2.70 -7.61
N PRO A 62 -7.06 -2.70 -7.99
CA PRO A 62 -6.06 -1.89 -7.30
C PRO A 62 -6.36 -0.40 -7.54
N SER A 63 -6.24 0.37 -6.47
CA SER A 63 -6.33 1.83 -6.47
C SER A 63 -5.04 2.49 -6.98
N GLY A 64 -3.92 1.75 -6.97
CA GLY A 64 -2.67 2.19 -7.57
C GLY A 64 -1.55 1.15 -7.44
N LEU A 65 -0.43 1.45 -8.10
CA LEU A 65 0.74 0.60 -8.22
C LEU A 65 2.01 1.42 -8.05
N TYR A 66 2.94 0.92 -7.25
CA TYR A 66 4.31 1.40 -7.15
C TYR A 66 5.26 0.34 -7.72
N LEU A 67 6.11 0.73 -8.66
CA LEU A 67 7.26 -0.08 -9.03
C LEU A 67 8.40 0.22 -8.06
N LEU A 68 8.92 -0.83 -7.42
CA LEU A 68 9.92 -0.71 -6.36
C LEU A 68 11.35 -0.94 -6.85
N GLU A 69 11.56 -1.09 -8.16
CA GLU A 69 12.90 -1.27 -8.71
C GLU A 69 13.77 -0.05 -8.42
N GLY A 70 14.87 -0.27 -7.68
CA GLY A 70 15.75 0.80 -7.22
C GLY A 70 15.21 1.64 -6.04
N CYS A 71 14.05 1.31 -5.47
CA CYS A 71 13.55 1.98 -4.28
C CYS A 71 14.33 1.55 -3.02
N VAL A 72 14.49 2.50 -2.09
CA VAL A 72 15.09 2.30 -0.77
C VAL A 72 14.10 2.67 0.32
N CYS A 73 14.24 2.06 1.50
CA CYS A 73 13.42 2.37 2.65
C CYS A 73 14.27 3.01 3.74
N ASP A 74 13.94 4.23 4.11
CA ASP A 74 14.53 4.89 5.28
C ASP A 74 13.61 4.78 6.48
N ARG A 75 14.20 4.56 7.66
CA ARG A 75 13.45 4.60 8.92
C ARG A 75 13.16 6.06 9.26
N SER A 76 11.90 6.45 9.16
CA SER A 76 11.44 7.71 9.73
C SER A 76 11.09 7.52 11.22
N PRO A 77 11.30 8.55 12.05
CA PRO A 77 10.84 8.50 13.43
C PRO A 77 9.33 8.27 13.46
N SER A 78 8.89 7.28 14.26
CA SER A 78 7.47 7.00 14.44
C SER A 78 6.74 8.26 14.89
N PRO A 79 5.63 8.66 14.26
CA PRO A 79 4.79 9.72 14.80
C PRO A 79 4.41 9.34 16.23
N LYS A 80 4.48 10.30 17.17
CA LYS A 80 4.08 10.07 18.57
C LYS A 80 2.68 9.44 18.58
N PRO A 81 2.46 8.32 19.27
CA PRO A 81 1.15 7.68 19.29
C PRO A 81 0.10 8.67 19.76
N SER A 82 -0.99 8.81 19.00
CA SER A 82 -2.16 9.55 19.46
C SER A 82 -2.71 8.86 20.71
N LEU A 83 -3.15 9.63 21.70
CA LEU A 83 -3.69 9.12 22.98
C LEU A 83 -4.84 8.11 22.83
N SER A 84 -5.47 8.04 21.66
CA SER A 84 -6.52 7.08 21.29
C SER A 84 -6.04 5.65 20.96
N ALA A 85 -4.74 5.42 20.78
CA ALA A 85 -4.22 4.10 20.42
C ALA A 85 -3.90 3.20 21.63
N LYS A 86 -4.04 3.70 22.86
CA LYS A 86 -3.74 2.93 24.08
C LYS A 86 -4.81 1.92 24.48
N GLU A 87 -6.00 1.97 23.90
CA GLU A 87 -7.12 1.12 24.36
C GLU A 87 -7.19 -0.27 23.70
N CYS A 88 -6.36 -0.57 22.69
CA CYS A 88 -6.43 -1.85 21.97
C CYS A 88 -5.43 -2.92 22.48
N LEU A 89 -4.48 -2.58 23.35
CA LEU A 89 -3.43 -3.51 23.79
C LEU A 89 -3.67 -4.18 25.16
N GLU A 90 -4.78 -3.89 25.85
CA GLU A 90 -5.01 -4.39 27.22
C GLU A 90 -5.92 -5.62 27.32
N LYS A 91 -6.20 -6.31 26.20
CA LYS A 91 -6.87 -7.61 26.22
C LYS A 91 -6.14 -8.62 25.35
N GLN A 92 -5.12 -9.24 25.93
CA GLN A 92 -4.69 -10.59 25.57
C GLN A 92 -4.30 -11.35 26.83
#